data_AF-A0A2W5YPF1-F1
#
_entry.id   AF-A0A2W5YPF1-F1
#
_cell.length_a   1.000
_cell.length_b   1.000
_cell.length_c   1.000
_cell.angle_alpha   90.00
_cell.angle_beta   90.00
_cell.angle_gamma   90.00
#
_symmetry.space_group_name_H-M   'P 1'
#
loop_
_entity.id
_entity.type
_entity.pdbx_description
1 polymer ?
#
loop_
_entity_poly.entity_id
_entity_poly.type
_entity_poly.pdbx_seq_one_letter_code
_entity_poly.pdbx_strand_id
1 'polypeptide(L)'
;MNLAIAIVVALFLLLDQCSGGNQTSQNTNTNTNTSAVTAILNAQNNSGEVGTVNLSATADNQTIVLINVTGMPASATQPAHIHQGTCAHLDPAPKYALNPVVNGTSSTTVNASLNELMSGSYAVNIHQSAEKANVYVSCADLSKSARANGAAPTGSPIRPAPSPNSSRPVTGPSPTGSPIRPAPSPKPTT
;
A
#
# COMPACT_ATOMS: atom_id res chain seq x y z
N MET A 1 -14.65 47.01 73.35
CA MET A 1 -13.28 46.81 73.88
C MET A 1 -13.14 45.34 74.25
N ASN A 2 -11.92 44.79 74.14
CA ASN A 2 -11.50 43.42 74.50
C ASN A 2 -11.53 42.36 73.39
N LEU A 3 -10.69 42.63 72.40
CA LEU A 3 -9.63 41.78 71.86
C LEU A 3 -9.38 40.42 72.57
N ALA A 4 -9.44 39.33 71.82
CA ALA A 4 -8.59 38.16 72.01
C ALA A 4 -8.29 37.52 70.64
N ILE A 5 -7.07 37.77 70.16
CA ILE A 5 -6.47 37.13 69.00
C ILE A 5 -5.97 35.76 69.45
N ALA A 6 -6.47 34.69 68.84
CA ALA A 6 -5.84 33.37 68.90
C ALA A 6 -5.52 32.95 67.47
N ILE A 7 -4.29 33.26 67.06
CA ILE A 7 -3.65 32.70 65.87
C ILE A 7 -3.37 31.22 66.18
N VAL A 8 -4.16 30.32 65.59
CA VAL A 8 -3.80 28.91 65.46
C VAL A 8 -3.34 28.71 64.02
N VAL A 9 -2.03 28.77 63.83
CA VAL A 9 -1.37 28.29 62.61
C VAL A 9 -1.56 26.78 62.57
N ALA A 10 -2.51 26.31 61.76
CA ALA A 10 -2.56 24.93 61.32
C ALA A 10 -2.34 24.93 59.80
N LEU A 11 -1.06 24.84 59.46
CA LEU A 11 -0.55 24.41 58.16
C LEU A 11 -1.14 23.02 57.87
N PHE A 12 -2.26 22.98 57.13
CA PHE A 12 -2.81 21.74 56.59
C PHE A 12 -2.75 21.78 55.07
N LEU A 13 -2.02 20.80 54.56
CA LEU A 13 -1.76 20.50 53.17
C LEU A 13 -3.05 20.22 52.38
N LEU A 14 -3.13 20.83 51.20
CA LEU A 14 -3.59 20.28 49.92
C LEU A 14 -4.73 19.25 49.93
N LEU A 15 -5.91 19.68 49.50
CA LEU A 15 -6.64 18.94 48.46
C LEU A 15 -7.08 19.93 47.39
N ASP A 16 -6.40 19.89 46.24
CA ASP A 16 -6.89 20.51 45.02
C ASP A 16 -8.20 19.85 44.61
N GLN A 17 -9.16 20.71 44.29
CA GLN A 17 -10.46 20.37 43.75
C GLN A 17 -10.28 19.77 42.34
N CYS A 18 -10.14 18.45 42.23
CA CYS A 18 -10.37 17.77 40.97
C CYS A 18 -11.88 17.84 40.67
N SER A 19 -12.29 18.84 39.90
CA SER A 19 -13.59 18.84 39.22
C SER A 19 -13.70 17.57 38.39
N GLY A 20 -14.58 16.68 38.82
CA GLY A 20 -14.97 15.47 38.10
C GLY A 20 -15.65 15.84 36.80
N GLY A 21 -14.84 16.04 35.76
CA GLY A 21 -15.31 15.97 34.38
C GLY A 21 -15.75 14.54 34.11
N ASN A 22 -17.06 14.35 33.98
CA ASN A 22 -17.65 13.21 33.29
C ASN A 22 -16.99 13.12 31.91
N GLN A 23 -15.97 12.27 31.79
CA GLN A 23 -15.43 11.85 30.50
C GLN A 23 -16.52 11.01 29.84
N THR A 24 -17.51 11.70 29.29
CA THR A 24 -18.12 11.28 28.03
C THR A 24 -16.92 10.92 27.19
N SER A 25 -16.77 9.64 26.84
CA SER A 25 -15.77 9.17 25.92
C SER A 25 -15.94 9.99 24.65
N GLN A 26 -15.25 11.12 24.60
CA GLN A 26 -15.00 11.82 23.38
C GLN A 26 -14.02 10.89 22.69
N ASN A 27 -14.59 10.03 21.86
CA ASN A 27 -13.96 9.63 20.62
C ASN A 27 -13.76 10.91 19.79
N THR A 28 -12.91 11.83 20.27
CA THR A 28 -12.26 12.82 19.44
C THR A 28 -11.24 12.03 18.65
N ASN A 29 -11.74 11.37 17.61
CA ASN A 29 -10.93 10.91 16.50
C ASN A 29 -10.43 12.15 15.74
N THR A 30 -9.71 13.04 16.41
CA THR A 30 -8.78 13.95 15.79
C THR A 30 -7.53 13.13 15.48
N ASN A 31 -7.70 12.08 14.69
CA ASN A 31 -6.61 11.41 14.01
C ASN A 31 -6.15 12.40 12.95
N THR A 32 -5.26 13.30 13.36
CA THR A 32 -4.28 13.87 12.45
C THR A 32 -3.51 12.68 11.88
N ASN A 33 -4.05 12.13 10.80
CA ASN A 33 -3.63 10.91 10.11
C ASN A 33 -2.24 11.14 9.50
N THR A 34 -1.23 11.19 10.36
CA THR A 34 0.20 11.19 10.04
C THR A 34 0.70 9.78 9.71
N SER A 35 -0.20 8.80 9.70
CA SER A 35 0.09 7.42 9.33
C SER A 35 0.17 7.31 7.81
N ALA A 36 1.36 7.02 7.30
CA ALA A 36 1.55 6.72 5.89
C ALA A 36 0.73 5.47 5.48
N VAL A 37 0.28 5.43 4.24
CA VAL A 37 -0.43 4.29 3.65
C VAL A 37 0.43 3.70 2.54
N THR A 38 0.54 2.38 2.50
CA THR A 38 1.19 1.69 1.38
C THR A 38 0.16 0.88 0.60
N ALA A 39 0.09 1.14 -0.71
CA ALA A 39 -0.65 0.35 -1.68
C ALA A 39 0.30 -0.50 -2.51
N ILE A 40 -0.10 -1.72 -2.87
CA ILE A 40 0.70 -2.61 -3.73
C ILE A 40 0.30 -2.39 -5.20
N LEU A 41 1.28 -2.04 -6.02
CA LEU A 41 1.14 -1.99 -7.48
C LEU A 41 1.30 -3.40 -8.05
N ASN A 42 0.24 -3.88 -8.66
CA ASN A 42 0.19 -5.19 -9.32
C ASN A 42 0.35 -4.99 -10.83
N ALA A 43 1.15 -5.85 -11.45
CA ALA A 43 1.36 -5.86 -12.88
C ALA A 43 0.03 -6.04 -13.63
N GLN A 44 -0.15 -5.29 -14.71
CA GLN A 44 -1.25 -5.45 -15.66
C GLN A 44 -0.71 -5.81 -17.03
N ASN A 45 -1.54 -6.46 -17.86
CA ASN A 45 -1.22 -6.77 -19.25
C ASN A 45 0.14 -7.48 -19.45
N ASN A 46 0.48 -8.39 -18.52
CA ASN A 46 1.73 -9.16 -18.54
C ASN A 46 3.01 -8.31 -18.55
N SER A 47 2.96 -7.07 -18.05
CA SER A 47 4.11 -6.16 -18.00
C SER A 47 5.28 -6.68 -17.16
N GLY A 48 4.98 -7.45 -16.10
CA GLY A 48 5.95 -7.79 -15.06
C GLY A 48 6.27 -6.63 -14.12
N GLU A 49 5.59 -5.49 -14.27
CA GLU A 49 5.86 -4.27 -13.51
C GLU A 49 5.09 -4.24 -12.18
N VAL A 50 5.82 -4.42 -11.09
CA VAL A 50 5.28 -4.51 -9.72
C VAL A 50 5.96 -3.51 -8.80
N GLY A 51 5.27 -3.07 -7.74
CA GLY A 51 5.82 -2.04 -6.88
C GLY A 51 4.92 -1.62 -5.72
N THR A 52 5.14 -0.40 -5.26
CA THR A 52 4.40 0.21 -4.16
C THR A 52 4.07 1.66 -4.43
N VAL A 53 2.92 2.12 -3.92
CA VAL A 53 2.60 3.53 -3.74
C VAL A 53 2.58 3.84 -2.24
N ASN A 54 3.41 4.77 -1.80
CA ASN A 54 3.39 5.30 -0.44
C ASN A 54 2.71 6.66 -0.44
N LEU A 55 1.64 6.79 0.35
CA LEU A 55 0.85 8.01 0.50
C LEU A 55 1.04 8.58 1.89
N SER A 56 1.40 9.86 1.97
CA SER A 56 1.61 10.57 3.24
C SER A 56 0.91 11.92 3.23
N ALA A 57 0.16 12.22 4.28
CA ALA A 57 -0.49 13.52 4.44
C ALA A 57 0.55 14.64 4.66
N THR A 58 0.26 15.84 4.17
CA THR A 58 0.98 17.07 4.50
C THR A 58 0.19 17.93 5.49
N ALA A 59 0.82 18.98 6.03
CA ALA A 59 0.13 19.94 6.89
C ALA A 59 -0.96 20.74 6.16
N ASP A 60 -0.85 20.89 4.83
CA ASP A 60 -1.75 21.70 4.01
C ASP A 60 -2.94 20.91 3.44
N ASN A 61 -3.31 19.79 4.08
CA ASN A 61 -4.37 18.89 3.61
C ASN A 61 -4.14 18.33 2.19
N GLN A 62 -2.88 18.20 1.79
CA GLN A 62 -2.44 17.57 0.54
C GLN A 62 -1.86 16.18 0.84
N THR A 63 -1.57 15.42 -0.22
CA THR A 63 -0.96 14.10 -0.10
C THR A 63 0.28 14.01 -0.98
N ILE A 64 1.40 13.56 -0.40
CA ILE A 64 2.59 13.14 -1.15
C ILE A 64 2.36 11.70 -1.60
N VAL A 65 2.52 11.46 -2.90
CA VAL A 65 2.40 10.16 -3.56
C VAL A 65 3.77 9.77 -4.07
N LEU A 66 4.38 8.78 -3.43
CA LEU A 66 5.67 8.21 -3.82
C LEU A 66 5.46 6.84 -4.45
N ILE A 67 5.83 6.69 -5.72
CA ILE A 67 5.74 5.45 -6.48
C ILE A 67 7.14 4.84 -6.61
N ASN A 68 7.24 3.53 -6.35
CA ASN A 68 8.42 2.72 -6.63
C ASN A 68 8.00 1.49 -7.42
N VAL A 69 8.63 1.22 -8.56
CA VAL A 69 8.30 0.13 -9.48
C VAL A 69 9.57 -0.60 -9.91
N THR A 70 9.46 -1.91 -10.04
CA THR A 70 10.48 -2.81 -10.60
C THR A 70 9.92 -3.50 -11.84
N GLY A 71 10.79 -3.99 -12.74
CA GLY A 71 10.38 -4.65 -13.97
C GLY A 71 10.09 -3.70 -15.16
N MET A 72 10.24 -2.38 -14.96
CA MET A 72 10.09 -1.40 -16.04
C MET A 72 11.18 -1.58 -17.13
N PRO A 73 10.84 -1.33 -18.40
CA PRO A 73 11.85 -1.24 -19.46
C PRO A 73 12.89 -0.15 -19.17
N ALA A 74 14.15 -0.40 -19.49
CA ALA A 74 15.23 0.57 -19.30
C ALA A 74 14.94 1.88 -20.05
N SER A 75 15.19 3.00 -19.40
CA SER A 75 14.98 4.35 -19.95
C SER A 75 13.52 4.70 -20.32
N ALA A 76 12.54 3.86 -19.96
CA ALA A 76 11.14 4.20 -20.15
C ALA A 76 10.72 5.36 -19.24
N THR A 77 9.88 6.23 -19.78
CA THR A 77 9.14 7.25 -19.02
C THR A 77 7.67 6.88 -19.12
N GLN A 78 7.06 6.57 -17.98
CA GLN A 78 5.71 6.03 -17.93
C GLN A 78 4.77 7.00 -17.22
N PRO A 79 3.75 7.55 -17.90
CA PRO A 79 2.75 8.40 -17.26
C PRO A 79 2.06 7.66 -16.10
N ALA A 80 1.80 8.38 -15.01
CA ALA A 80 1.07 7.85 -13.86
C ALA A 80 -0.04 8.81 -13.44
N HIS A 81 -1.14 8.25 -12.97
CA HIS A 81 -2.32 9.02 -12.60
C HIS A 81 -3.05 8.40 -11.40
N ILE A 82 -3.81 9.21 -10.69
CA ILE A 82 -4.88 8.75 -9.82
C ILE A 82 -6.20 8.92 -10.56
N HIS A 83 -6.97 7.84 -10.67
CA HIS A 83 -8.30 7.80 -11.26
C HIS A 83 -9.35 7.49 -10.19
N GLN A 84 -10.58 7.95 -10.42
CA GLN A 84 -11.73 7.43 -9.69
C GLN A 84 -12.02 5.98 -10.10
N GLY A 85 -12.57 5.20 -9.17
CA GLY A 85 -12.90 3.79 -9.40
C GLY A 85 -11.87 2.83 -8.81
N THR A 86 -11.63 1.73 -9.51
CA THR A 86 -10.73 0.63 -9.11
C THR A 86 -9.88 0.19 -10.30
N CYS A 87 -8.82 -0.57 -10.07
CA CYS A 87 -8.00 -1.13 -11.15
C CYS A 87 -8.77 -2.01 -12.15
N ALA A 88 -9.92 -2.57 -11.74
CA ALA A 88 -10.80 -3.34 -12.62
C ALA A 88 -11.78 -2.44 -13.41
N HIS A 89 -12.05 -1.23 -12.92
CA HIS A 89 -12.99 -0.29 -13.51
C HIS A 89 -12.56 1.14 -13.18
N LEU A 90 -11.65 1.68 -14.00
CA LEU A 90 -11.15 3.05 -13.87
C LEU A 90 -12.08 4.00 -14.63
N ASP A 91 -12.31 5.17 -14.05
CA ASP A 91 -12.75 6.32 -14.83
C ASP A 91 -11.65 6.65 -15.87
N PRO A 92 -11.95 6.78 -17.17
CA PRO A 92 -10.94 7.08 -18.18
C PRO A 92 -10.29 8.45 -18.00
N ALA A 93 -10.96 9.41 -17.36
CA ALA A 93 -10.41 10.71 -17.05
C ALA A 93 -9.61 10.65 -15.73
N PRO A 94 -8.31 11.02 -15.72
CA PRO A 94 -7.55 11.08 -14.48
C PRO A 94 -8.08 12.18 -13.57
N LYS A 95 -8.24 11.87 -12.28
CA LYS A 95 -8.61 12.85 -11.26
C LYS A 95 -7.41 13.71 -10.87
N TYR A 96 -6.24 13.07 -10.72
CA TYR A 96 -4.98 13.76 -10.43
C TYR A 96 -3.88 13.24 -11.35
N ALA A 97 -3.21 14.16 -12.04
CA ALA A 97 -1.98 13.85 -12.75
C ALA A 97 -0.83 13.67 -11.78
N LEU A 98 0.00 12.66 -12.01
CA LEU A 98 1.24 12.46 -11.29
C LEU A 98 2.43 12.70 -12.21
N ASN A 99 3.58 12.99 -11.62
CA ASN A 99 4.84 12.95 -12.33
C ASN A 99 5.04 11.55 -12.95
N PRO A 100 5.55 11.46 -14.19
CA PRO A 100 5.85 10.17 -14.79
C PRO A 100 6.83 9.35 -13.94
N VAL A 101 6.70 8.03 -13.99
CA VAL A 101 7.67 7.11 -13.41
C VAL A 101 8.87 7.03 -14.34
N VAL A 102 10.03 7.41 -13.80
CA VAL A 102 11.32 7.40 -14.50
C VAL A 102 12.31 6.63 -13.63
N ASN A 103 13.04 5.68 -14.24
CA ASN A 103 13.98 4.80 -13.54
C ASN A 103 13.34 4.12 -12.31
N GLY A 104 12.08 3.69 -12.43
CA GLY A 104 11.36 3.01 -11.36
C GLY A 104 10.79 3.91 -10.27
N THR A 105 10.90 5.24 -10.36
CA THR A 105 10.47 6.13 -9.27
C THR A 105 9.64 7.33 -9.76
N SER A 106 8.72 7.80 -8.93
CA SER A 106 8.01 9.07 -9.09
C SER A 106 7.60 9.63 -7.72
N SER A 107 7.58 10.96 -7.59
CA SER A 107 7.08 11.67 -6.41
C SER A 107 6.23 12.84 -6.86
N THR A 108 5.02 12.97 -6.32
CA THR A 108 4.08 14.06 -6.62
C THR A 108 3.30 14.46 -5.37
N THR A 109 3.12 15.76 -5.14
CA THR A 109 2.14 16.26 -4.17
C THR A 109 0.83 16.56 -4.89
N VAL A 110 -0.27 15.95 -4.46
CA VAL A 110 -1.61 16.18 -5.02
C VAL A 110 -2.47 16.98 -4.06
N ASN A 111 -3.31 17.86 -4.60
CA ASN A 111 -4.27 18.66 -3.85
C ASN A 111 -5.50 17.82 -3.46
N ALA A 112 -5.27 16.81 -2.62
CA ALA A 112 -6.27 15.91 -2.06
C ALA A 112 -5.82 15.48 -0.67
N SER A 113 -6.77 15.40 0.26
CA SER A 113 -6.45 14.88 1.59
C SER A 113 -6.21 13.37 1.53
N LEU A 114 -5.31 12.86 2.37
CA LEU A 114 -5.09 11.41 2.47
C LEU A 114 -6.38 10.67 2.84
N ASN A 115 -7.22 11.28 3.68
CA ASN A 115 -8.52 10.72 4.04
C ASN A 115 -9.45 10.61 2.84
N GLU A 116 -9.51 11.62 1.97
CA GLU A 116 -10.30 11.58 0.74
C GLU A 116 -9.85 10.43 -0.16
N LEU A 117 -8.54 10.32 -0.43
CA LEU A 117 -7.99 9.26 -1.28
C LEU A 117 -8.24 7.85 -0.73
N MET A 118 -8.26 7.71 0.60
CA MET A 118 -8.43 6.41 1.27
C MET A 118 -9.88 6.00 1.53
N SER A 119 -10.79 6.97 1.64
CA SER A 119 -12.23 6.71 1.85
C SER A 119 -13.01 6.66 0.53
N GLY A 120 -12.51 7.32 -0.51
CA GLY A 120 -13.04 7.22 -1.86
C GLY A 120 -12.62 5.94 -2.58
N SER A 121 -13.29 5.66 -3.70
CA SER A 121 -12.81 4.66 -4.66
C SER A 121 -11.82 5.34 -5.59
N TYR A 122 -10.53 5.15 -5.32
CA TYR A 122 -9.44 5.64 -6.15
C TYR A 122 -8.43 4.54 -6.44
N ALA A 123 -7.77 4.65 -7.58
CA ALA A 123 -6.67 3.79 -7.97
C ALA A 123 -5.53 4.58 -8.60
N VAL A 124 -4.30 4.18 -8.31
CA VAL A 124 -3.11 4.65 -9.02
C VAL A 124 -2.85 3.72 -10.21
N ASN A 125 -2.76 4.29 -11.40
CA ASN A 125 -2.49 3.57 -12.65
C ASN A 125 -1.22 4.10 -13.30
N ILE A 126 -0.48 3.21 -13.95
CA ILE A 126 0.72 3.53 -14.74
C ILE A 126 0.51 3.05 -16.17
N HIS A 127 0.78 3.92 -17.13
CA HIS A 127 0.66 3.68 -18.56
C HIS A 127 2.00 3.28 -19.18
N GLN A 128 1.98 2.52 -20.27
CA GLN A 128 3.20 2.04 -20.93
C GLN A 128 4.07 3.17 -21.49
N SER A 129 3.46 4.18 -22.12
CA SER A 129 4.13 5.41 -22.59
C SER A 129 3.07 6.47 -22.93
N ALA A 130 3.50 7.69 -23.29
CA ALA A 130 2.58 8.73 -23.74
C ALA A 130 1.83 8.34 -25.03
N GLU A 131 2.50 7.65 -25.94
CA GLU A 131 1.95 7.17 -27.22
C GLU A 131 1.04 5.95 -27.04
N LYS A 132 1.22 5.21 -25.94
CA LYS A 132 0.45 4.02 -25.58
C LYS A 132 -0.34 4.24 -24.28
N ALA A 133 -1.01 5.38 -24.18
CA ALA A 133 -1.78 5.77 -23.01
C ALA A 133 -2.98 4.85 -22.72
N ASN A 134 -3.41 4.00 -23.65
CA ASN A 134 -4.46 3.00 -23.40
C ASN A 134 -3.90 1.64 -22.92
N VAL A 135 -2.58 1.49 -22.80
CA VAL A 135 -1.95 0.27 -22.31
C VAL A 135 -1.46 0.49 -20.89
N TYR A 136 -2.08 -0.19 -19.94
CA TYR A 136 -1.72 -0.09 -18.53
C TYR A 136 -0.69 -1.15 -18.17
N VAL A 137 0.32 -0.76 -17.40
CA VAL A 137 1.41 -1.65 -17.01
C VAL A 137 1.36 -2.02 -15.54
N SER A 138 0.79 -1.18 -14.68
CA SER A 138 0.65 -1.48 -13.26
C SER A 138 -0.49 -0.70 -12.63
N CYS A 139 -1.11 -1.24 -11.59
CA CYS A 139 -2.20 -0.57 -10.89
C CYS A 139 -2.34 -0.98 -9.41
N ALA A 140 -2.76 -0.04 -8.56
CA ALA A 140 -3.05 -0.24 -7.15
C ALA A 140 -4.39 0.40 -6.74
N ASP A 141 -5.27 -0.38 -6.11
CA ASP A 141 -6.49 0.13 -5.47
C ASP A 141 -6.14 0.79 -4.12
N LEU A 142 -6.47 2.07 -3.92
CA LEU A 142 -6.16 2.78 -2.68
C LEU A 142 -7.10 2.38 -1.53
N SER A 143 -8.38 2.13 -1.81
CA SER A 143 -9.38 1.75 -0.80
C SER A 143 -9.10 0.39 -0.13
N LYS A 144 -8.26 -0.46 -0.74
CA LYS A 144 -7.85 -1.77 -0.20
C LYS A 144 -6.50 -1.74 0.53
N SER A 145 -5.90 -0.55 0.66
CA SER A 145 -4.53 -0.40 1.16
C SER A 145 -4.48 -0.30 2.68
N ALA A 146 -3.44 -0.88 3.28
CA ALA A 146 -3.26 -0.89 4.73
C ALA A 146 -2.67 0.44 5.21
N ARG A 147 -3.34 1.10 6.16
CA ARG A 147 -2.75 2.22 6.92
C ARG A 147 -1.65 1.66 7.82
N ALA A 148 -0.42 2.14 7.65
CA ALA A 148 0.65 1.88 8.59
C ALA A 148 0.44 2.80 9.81
N ASN A 149 -0.47 2.40 10.70
CA ASN A 149 -0.49 2.97 12.05
C ASN A 149 0.89 2.65 12.66
N GLY A 150 1.60 3.65 13.21
CA GLY A 150 3.00 3.60 13.63
C GLY A 150 3.37 2.57 14.72
N ALA A 151 3.08 1.29 14.50
CA ALA A 151 3.68 0.15 15.11
C ALA A 151 4.39 -0.60 13.97
N ALA A 152 5.73 -0.54 13.96
CA ALA A 152 6.51 -1.46 13.15
C ALA A 152 5.98 -2.89 13.38
N PRO A 153 5.88 -3.73 12.34
CA PRO A 153 5.55 -5.13 12.55
C PRO A 153 6.67 -5.73 13.40
N THR A 154 6.41 -5.90 14.70
CA THR A 154 7.20 -6.77 15.55
C THR A 154 6.96 -8.17 15.02
N GLY A 155 7.91 -8.63 14.21
CA GLY A 155 8.09 -10.02 13.81
C GLY A 155 6.83 -10.81 13.51
N SER A 156 6.39 -10.80 12.25
CA SER A 156 5.97 -12.10 11.72
C SER A 156 7.16 -13.04 11.89
N PRO A 157 7.00 -14.23 12.50
CA PRO A 157 8.09 -15.18 12.57
C PRO A 157 8.57 -15.40 11.14
N ILE A 158 9.83 -15.04 10.88
CA ILE A 158 10.56 -15.47 9.71
C ILE A 158 10.46 -16.99 9.76
N ARG A 159 9.54 -17.59 9.00
CA ARG A 159 9.72 -18.97 8.59
C ARG A 159 11.02 -18.95 7.80
N PRO A 160 12.07 -19.67 8.24
CA PRO A 160 13.26 -19.77 7.43
C PRO A 160 12.85 -20.22 6.04
N ALA A 161 13.32 -19.52 5.02
CA ALA A 161 13.29 -20.05 3.66
C ALA A 161 13.88 -21.47 3.72
N PRO A 162 13.24 -22.48 3.11
CA PRO A 162 13.84 -23.81 3.06
C PRO A 162 15.21 -23.69 2.41
N SER A 163 16.24 -24.05 3.17
CA SER A 163 17.63 -24.07 2.75
C SER A 163 17.78 -24.93 1.48
N PRO A 164 18.50 -24.48 0.43
CA PRO A 164 18.79 -25.27 -0.74
C PRO A 164 19.96 -26.22 -0.43
N ASN A 165 19.79 -27.12 0.54
CA ASN A 165 20.68 -28.26 0.63
C ASN A 165 20.03 -29.41 1.41
N SER A 166 19.37 -30.29 0.66
CA SER A 166 19.21 -31.67 1.06
C SER A 166 19.30 -32.50 -0.20
N SER A 167 20.51 -33.00 -0.46
CA SER A 167 20.79 -34.12 -1.35
C SER A 167 19.91 -35.29 -0.94
N ARG A 168 18.76 -35.43 -1.59
CA ARG A 168 17.88 -36.59 -1.44
C ARG A 168 18.41 -37.70 -2.36
N PRO A 169 18.74 -38.89 -1.86
CA PRO A 169 19.09 -40.02 -2.72
C PRO A 169 17.88 -40.39 -3.58
N VAL A 170 18.07 -40.38 -4.90
CA VAL A 170 17.12 -40.97 -5.84
C VAL A 170 17.41 -42.46 -5.94
N THR A 171 16.75 -43.26 -5.10
CA THR A 171 16.62 -44.70 -5.32
C THR A 171 15.14 -45.04 -5.40
N GLY A 172 14.58 -44.86 -6.59
CA GLY A 172 13.30 -45.41 -7.01
C GLY A 172 13.47 -46.05 -8.38
N PRO A 173 12.96 -47.27 -8.61
CA PRO A 173 13.17 -48.00 -9.86
C PRO A 173 12.49 -47.32 -11.04
N SER A 174 13.24 -47.27 -12.15
CA SER A 174 12.84 -46.81 -13.47
C SER A 174 11.56 -47.51 -13.96
N PRO A 175 10.50 -46.79 -14.36
CA PRO A 175 9.42 -47.37 -15.14
C PRO A 175 9.91 -47.59 -16.58
N THR A 176 10.11 -48.85 -16.94
CA THR A 176 10.32 -49.30 -18.31
C THR A 176 9.24 -48.74 -19.23
N GLY A 177 9.67 -48.00 -20.25
CA GLY A 177 8.82 -47.42 -21.27
C GLY A 177 7.97 -48.46 -21.98
N SER A 178 6.70 -48.12 -22.15
CA SER A 178 5.79 -48.83 -23.06
C SER A 178 6.23 -48.62 -24.51
N PRO A 179 6.10 -49.63 -25.39
CA PRO A 179 6.46 -49.50 -26.80
C PRO A 179 5.51 -48.51 -27.50
N ILE A 180 6.11 -47.54 -28.20
CA ILE A 180 5.42 -46.61 -29.08
C ILE A 180 4.88 -47.40 -30.28
N ARG A 181 3.55 -47.44 -30.42
CA ARG A 181 2.87 -48.02 -31.58
C ARG A 181 3.10 -47.10 -32.80
N PRO A 182 3.56 -47.62 -33.96
CA PRO A 182 3.71 -46.80 -35.16
C PRO A 182 2.37 -46.22 -35.62
N ALA A 183 2.41 -44.97 -36.10
CA ALA A 183 1.29 -44.30 -36.75
C ALA A 183 0.84 -45.07 -38.01
N PRO A 184 -0.46 -45.15 -38.31
CA PRO A 184 -0.95 -45.77 -39.53
C PRO A 184 -0.56 -44.95 -40.77
N SER A 185 -0.11 -45.63 -41.82
CA SER A 185 0.23 -45.06 -43.11
C SER A 185 -0.97 -44.35 -43.77
N PRO A 186 -0.75 -43.26 -44.52
CA PRO A 186 -1.81 -42.63 -45.29
C PRO A 186 -2.28 -43.55 -46.43
N LYS A 187 -3.61 -43.66 -46.57
CA LYS A 187 -4.29 -44.43 -47.62
C LYS A 187 -4.05 -43.77 -48.99
N PRO A 188 -3.74 -44.54 -50.06
CA PRO A 188 -3.62 -43.98 -51.40
C PRO A 188 -4.97 -43.50 -51.91
N THR A 189 -4.98 -42.28 -52.44
CA THR A 189 -6.09 -41.68 -53.20
C THR A 189 -6.09 -42.28 -54.60
N THR A 190 -7.21 -42.88 -54.99
CA THR A 190 -7.57 -43.18 -56.39
C THR A 190 -8.31 -42.00 -56.97
#